data_AF-A0A532AM25-F1
#
_entry.id   AF-A0A532AM25-F1
#
_cell.length_a   1.000
_cell.length_b   1.000
_cell.length_c   1.000
_cell.angle_alpha   90.00
_cell.angle_beta   90.00
_cell.angle_gamma   90.00
#
_symmetry.space_group_name_H-M   'P 1'
#
loop_
_entity.id
_entity.type
_entity.pdbx_description
1 polymer ?
#
loop_
_entity_poly.entity_id
_entity_poly.type
_entity_poly.pdbx_seq_one_letter_code
_entity_poly.pdbx_strand_id
1 'polypeptide(L)'
;LQNRVVVSPMAQYKAVDGCPTDWHFAHYAERAKGGAGLLYIEMTCVSPEGRITPGCPGFYAPEHEVAWKRLVEFVHGETEAKICAQIGHCGAKGSTRLGWQGTDVPLPSGNWPVMAASSVPWSPENQVPRMMNRADMDMV
;
A
#
# COMPACT_ATOMS: atom_id res chain seq x y z
N LEU A 1 8.54 -18.66 12.38
CA LEU A 1 8.74 -18.76 10.91
C LEU A 1 9.42 -20.09 10.63
N GLN A 2 9.07 -20.78 9.54
CA GLN A 2 9.60 -22.11 9.21
C GLN A 2 11.00 -22.07 8.58
N ASN A 3 11.39 -20.92 8.01
CA ASN A 3 12.74 -20.64 7.54
C ASN A 3 13.03 -19.13 7.60
N ARG A 4 14.21 -18.72 7.11
CA ARG A 4 14.71 -17.33 7.15
C ARG A 4 14.45 -16.55 5.86
N VAL A 5 13.69 -17.10 4.92
CA VAL A 5 13.33 -16.41 3.67
C VAL A 5 12.13 -15.51 3.95
N VAL A 6 12.32 -14.21 3.77
CA VAL A 6 11.28 -13.19 3.92
C VAL A 6 11.06 -12.51 2.58
N VAL A 7 9.82 -12.49 2.11
CA VAL A 7 9.43 -11.72 0.93
C VAL A 7 9.16 -10.28 1.38
N SER A 8 9.88 -9.33 0.77
CA SER A 8 9.74 -7.90 1.08
C SER A 8 8.40 -7.32 0.61
N PRO A 9 7.92 -6.23 1.24
CA PRO A 9 6.74 -5.51 0.77
C PRO A 9 7.07 -4.82 -0.56
N MET A 10 6.52 -5.31 -1.66
CA MET A 10 6.75 -4.78 -2.99
C MET A 10 5.43 -4.33 -3.61
N ALA A 11 5.30 -3.03 -3.87
CA ALA A 11 4.10 -2.45 -4.44
C ALA A 11 3.71 -3.11 -5.77
N GLN A 12 2.45 -3.54 -5.88
CA GLN A 12 1.91 -4.12 -7.11
C GLN A 12 1.19 -3.07 -7.95
N TYR A 13 0.67 -2.01 -7.32
CA TYR A 13 -0.08 -0.94 -7.98
C TYR A 13 -1.32 -1.47 -8.74
N LYS A 14 -2.01 -2.48 -8.19
CA LYS A 14 -3.14 -3.19 -8.81
C LYS A 14 -4.42 -3.17 -7.98
N ALA A 15 -4.46 -2.43 -6.87
CA ALA A 15 -5.68 -2.25 -6.11
C ALA A 15 -6.67 -1.36 -6.90
N VAL A 16 -7.96 -1.50 -6.59
CA VAL A 16 -9.01 -0.62 -7.11
C VAL A 16 -9.65 0.04 -5.90
N ASP A 17 -9.56 1.37 -5.82
CA ASP A 17 -10.01 2.18 -4.68
C ASP A 17 -9.44 1.78 -3.31
N GLY A 18 -8.28 1.10 -3.32
CA GLY A 18 -7.62 0.55 -2.14
C GLY A 18 -7.96 -0.92 -1.87
N CYS A 19 -8.95 -1.48 -2.56
CA CYS A 19 -9.31 -2.88 -2.40
C CYS A 19 -8.35 -3.78 -3.19
N PRO A 20 -7.68 -4.76 -2.55
CA PRO A 20 -6.84 -5.70 -3.27
C PRO A 20 -7.69 -6.60 -4.17
N THR A 21 -7.24 -6.75 -5.40
CA THR A 21 -7.85 -7.62 -6.43
C THR A 21 -7.27 -9.03 -6.42
N ASP A 22 -7.83 -9.92 -7.25
CA ASP A 22 -7.31 -11.28 -7.47
C ASP A 22 -5.83 -11.32 -7.91
N TRP A 23 -5.31 -10.22 -8.47
CA TRP A 23 -3.87 -10.07 -8.71
C TRP A 23 -3.06 -10.28 -7.44
N HIS A 24 -3.45 -9.65 -6.33
CA HIS A 24 -2.75 -9.75 -5.04
C HIS A 24 -2.93 -11.14 -4.45
N PHE A 25 -4.13 -11.71 -4.56
CA PHE A 25 -4.38 -13.08 -4.11
C PHE A 25 -3.42 -14.05 -4.79
N ALA A 26 -3.40 -14.08 -6.12
CA ALA A 26 -2.50 -14.95 -6.88
C ALA A 26 -1.02 -14.67 -6.57
N HIS A 27 -0.64 -13.39 -6.52
CA HIS A 27 0.73 -12.98 -6.25
C HIS A 27 1.26 -13.50 -4.91
N TYR A 28 0.52 -13.28 -3.82
CA TYR A 28 0.97 -13.68 -2.48
C TYR A 28 0.75 -15.17 -2.20
N ALA A 29 -0.34 -15.76 -2.72
CA ALA A 29 -0.58 -17.20 -2.61
C ALA A 29 0.57 -18.02 -3.20
N GLU A 30 1.05 -17.66 -4.39
CA GLU A 30 2.18 -18.38 -5.01
C GLU A 30 3.48 -18.20 -4.24
N ARG A 31 3.73 -17.04 -3.62
CA ARG A 31 4.90 -16.82 -2.76
C ARG A 31 4.84 -17.64 -1.47
N ALA A 32 3.64 -17.82 -0.92
CA ALA A 32 3.43 -18.65 0.26
C ALA A 32 3.65 -20.13 -0.06
N LYS A 33 3.04 -20.61 -1.16
CA LYS A 33 3.24 -21.97 -1.69
C LYS A 33 4.70 -22.25 -2.06
N GLY A 34 5.42 -21.23 -2.53
CA GLY A 34 6.84 -21.32 -2.88
C GLY A 34 7.78 -21.56 -1.69
N GLY A 35 7.28 -21.61 -0.45
CA GLY A 35 8.06 -21.98 0.73
C GLY A 35 8.71 -20.81 1.47
N ALA A 36 8.27 -19.57 1.24
CA ALA A 36 8.71 -18.43 2.05
C ALA A 36 8.31 -18.61 3.53
N GLY A 37 9.19 -18.24 4.47
CA GLY A 37 8.88 -18.28 5.89
C GLY A 37 7.93 -17.16 6.32
N LEU A 38 8.09 -15.97 5.75
CA LEU A 38 7.25 -14.79 5.99
C LEU A 38 7.01 -14.01 4.69
N LEU A 39 5.78 -13.56 4.51
CA LEU A 39 5.38 -12.63 3.47
C LEU A 39 5.02 -11.29 4.10
N TYR A 40 5.62 -10.21 3.60
CA TYR A 40 5.07 -8.88 3.75
C TYR A 40 4.16 -8.58 2.57
N ILE A 41 2.89 -8.28 2.82
CA ILE A 41 2.08 -7.58 1.81
C ILE A 41 2.63 -6.17 1.61
N GLU A 42 2.41 -5.63 0.41
CA GLU A 42 2.90 -4.31 0.02
C GLU A 42 2.40 -3.22 0.95
N MET A 43 3.00 -2.03 0.85
CA MET A 43 2.57 -0.87 1.63
C MET A 43 1.05 -0.68 1.48
N THR A 44 0.34 -0.92 2.58
CA THR A 44 -1.11 -0.89 2.63
C THR A 44 -1.52 0.36 3.40
N CYS A 45 -2.25 1.23 2.73
CA CYS A 45 -2.46 2.60 3.18
C CYS A 45 -3.51 2.68 4.30
N VAL A 46 -3.23 3.50 5.30
CA VAL A 46 -4.14 3.71 6.45
C VAL A 46 -5.32 4.62 6.13
N SER A 47 -5.26 5.36 5.00
CA SER A 47 -6.30 6.25 4.51
C SER A 47 -6.28 6.34 2.98
N PRO A 48 -7.38 6.80 2.33
CA PRO A 48 -7.40 7.04 0.89
C PRO A 48 -6.33 8.04 0.44
N GLU A 49 -6.08 9.10 1.21
CA GLU A 49 -5.11 10.15 0.93
C GLU A 49 -3.67 9.68 1.17
N GLY A 50 -3.49 8.67 2.03
CA GLY A 50 -2.21 8.03 2.33
C GLY A 50 -1.66 7.16 1.21
N ARG A 51 -2.37 6.99 0.11
CA ARG A 51 -1.92 6.24 -1.06
C ARG A 51 -0.83 6.97 -1.82
N ILE A 52 0.17 6.23 -2.30
CA ILE A 52 1.17 6.75 -3.25
C ILE A 52 0.50 6.94 -4.60
N THR A 53 -0.14 5.89 -5.11
CA THR A 53 -0.79 5.86 -6.42
C THR A 53 -2.23 5.39 -6.31
N PRO A 54 -3.08 5.59 -7.34
CA PRO A 54 -4.44 5.05 -7.35
C PRO A 54 -4.50 3.53 -7.20
N GLY A 55 -3.41 2.82 -7.54
CA GLY A 55 -3.30 1.37 -7.45
C GLY A 55 -2.77 0.83 -6.11
N CYS A 56 -2.51 1.69 -5.13
CA CYS A 56 -2.06 1.26 -3.80
C CYS A 56 -3.23 0.68 -2.98
N PRO A 57 -3.04 -0.46 -2.29
CA PRO A 57 -4.08 -1.02 -1.43
C PRO A 57 -4.24 -0.23 -0.13
N GLY A 58 -5.32 -0.49 0.61
CA GLY A 58 -5.61 0.16 1.89
C GLY A 58 -6.20 -0.76 2.95
N PHE A 59 -6.32 -0.23 4.17
CA PHE A 59 -7.03 -0.82 5.31
C PHE A 59 -8.13 0.09 5.88
N TYR A 60 -8.57 1.08 5.10
CA TYR A 60 -9.49 2.13 5.52
C TYR A 60 -10.97 1.86 5.17
N ALA A 61 -11.31 0.68 4.67
CA ALA A 61 -12.68 0.31 4.31
C ALA A 61 -12.97 -1.19 4.58
N PRO A 62 -14.20 -1.58 4.96
CA PRO A 62 -14.56 -2.97 5.27
C PRO A 62 -14.28 -3.96 4.14
N GLU A 63 -14.51 -3.56 2.88
CA GLU A 63 -14.24 -4.38 1.71
C GLU A 63 -12.76 -4.75 1.57
N HIS A 64 -11.85 -3.90 2.06
CA HIS A 64 -10.42 -4.20 2.04
C HIS A 64 -10.08 -5.32 3.02
N GLU A 65 -10.66 -5.26 4.22
CA GLU A 65 -10.51 -6.31 5.23
C GLU A 65 -10.99 -7.65 4.70
N VAL A 66 -12.18 -7.69 4.07
CA VAL A 66 -12.74 -8.92 3.48
C VAL A 66 -11.78 -9.53 2.46
N ALA A 67 -11.24 -8.71 1.56
CA ALA A 67 -10.35 -9.19 0.51
C ALA A 67 -8.99 -9.66 1.05
N TRP A 68 -8.40 -8.95 2.03
CA TRP A 68 -7.17 -9.39 2.68
C TRP A 68 -7.36 -10.62 3.55
N LYS A 69 -8.49 -10.72 4.26
CA LYS A 69 -8.84 -11.88 5.08
C LYS A 69 -8.87 -13.16 4.26
N ARG A 70 -9.46 -13.12 3.05
CA ARG A 70 -9.44 -14.26 2.11
C ARG A 70 -8.01 -14.75 1.82
N LEU A 71 -7.06 -13.82 1.60
CA LEU A 71 -5.66 -14.19 1.40
C LEU A 71 -5.02 -14.76 2.66
N VAL A 72 -5.24 -14.13 3.82
CA VAL A 72 -4.68 -14.58 5.11
C VAL A 72 -5.18 -15.99 5.46
N GLU A 73 -6.47 -16.26 5.27
CA GLU A 73 -7.08 -17.58 5.49
C GLU A 73 -6.46 -18.63 4.58
N PHE A 74 -6.29 -18.33 3.29
CA PHE A 74 -5.61 -19.23 2.36
C PHE A 74 -4.17 -19.51 2.79
N VAL A 75 -3.38 -18.47 3.08
CA VAL A 75 -1.96 -18.63 3.44
C VAL A 75 -1.81 -19.47 4.70
N HIS A 76 -2.63 -19.24 5.73
CA HIS A 76 -2.54 -19.97 6.99
C HIS A 76 -3.19 -21.35 6.96
N GLY A 77 -4.14 -21.60 6.06
CA GLY A 77 -4.80 -22.91 5.90
C GLY A 77 -4.04 -23.87 4.99
N GLU A 78 -3.42 -23.35 3.92
CA GLU A 78 -2.85 -24.17 2.84
C GLU A 78 -1.31 -24.19 2.86
N THR A 79 -0.66 -23.36 3.69
CA THR A 79 0.80 -23.24 3.73
C THR A 79 1.35 -23.07 5.13
N GLU A 80 2.66 -23.30 5.28
CA GLU A 80 3.41 -23.08 6.52
C GLU A 80 3.89 -21.62 6.69
N ALA A 81 3.66 -20.78 5.68
CA ALA A 81 4.11 -19.39 5.68
C ALA A 81 3.31 -18.54 6.66
N LYS A 82 3.93 -17.49 7.19
CA LYS A 82 3.24 -16.41 7.90
C LYS A 82 3.09 -15.20 7.01
N ILE A 83 2.06 -14.40 7.25
CA ILE A 83 1.80 -13.16 6.50
C ILE A 83 1.69 -11.99 7.47
N CYS A 84 2.23 -10.84 7.08
CA CYS A 84 2.14 -9.58 7.80
C CYS A 84 2.02 -8.43 6.80
N ALA A 85 1.70 -7.24 7.31
CA ALA A 85 1.52 -6.05 6.48
C ALA A 85 2.55 -4.97 6.80
N GLN A 86 3.04 -4.31 5.76
CA GLN A 86 3.62 -2.99 5.89
C GLN A 86 2.48 -1.98 5.82
N ILE A 87 2.11 -1.37 6.94
CA ILE A 87 1.19 -0.22 6.92
C ILE A 87 1.96 1.05 6.59
N GLY A 88 1.33 1.99 5.88
CA GLY A 88 2.01 3.24 5.53
C GLY A 88 1.09 4.38 5.10
N HIS A 89 1.69 5.56 5.05
CA HIS A 89 1.10 6.78 4.51
C HIS A 89 2.15 7.47 3.64
N CYS A 90 1.79 7.87 2.42
CA CYS A 90 2.72 8.42 1.42
C CYS A 90 3.31 9.79 1.79
N GLY A 91 2.57 10.57 2.60
CA GLY A 91 2.94 11.95 2.93
C GLY A 91 3.05 12.81 1.68
N ALA A 92 4.13 13.59 1.57
CA ALA A 92 4.39 14.47 0.42
C ALA A 92 4.58 13.74 -0.92
N LYS A 93 4.78 12.41 -0.91
CA LYS A 93 5.00 11.60 -2.12
C LYS A 93 3.72 11.04 -2.73
N GLY A 94 2.57 11.34 -2.13
CA GLY A 94 1.28 10.83 -2.57
C GLY A 94 0.80 11.38 -3.90
N SER A 95 -0.28 10.78 -4.40
CA SER A 95 -0.99 11.25 -5.58
C SER A 95 -0.11 11.28 -6.84
N THR A 96 0.61 10.18 -7.07
CA THR A 96 1.47 9.99 -8.25
C THR A 96 0.92 8.89 -9.15
N ARG A 97 1.43 8.84 -10.38
CA ARG A 97 1.10 7.81 -11.37
C ARG A 97 1.58 6.44 -10.92
N LEU A 98 1.03 5.40 -11.54
CA LEU A 98 1.54 4.03 -11.41
C LEU A 98 2.99 4.00 -11.92
N GLY A 99 3.84 3.14 -11.35
CA GLY A 99 5.28 3.16 -11.66
C GLY A 99 5.61 3.04 -13.15
N TRP A 100 4.85 2.25 -13.91
CA TRP A 100 5.03 2.10 -15.37
C TRP A 100 4.48 3.26 -16.21
N GLN A 101 3.82 4.25 -15.59
CA GLN A 101 3.36 5.50 -16.21
C GLN A 101 4.23 6.71 -15.81
N GLY A 102 5.27 6.47 -15.00
CA GLY A 102 6.18 7.47 -14.44
C GLY A 102 6.23 7.40 -12.93
N THR A 103 7.35 6.91 -12.38
CA THR A 103 7.59 6.84 -10.93
C THR A 103 7.70 8.23 -10.33
N ASP A 104 7.03 8.46 -9.20
CA ASP A 104 6.99 9.74 -8.46
C ASP A 104 6.45 10.94 -9.28
N VAL A 105 5.95 10.71 -10.49
CA VAL A 105 5.36 11.74 -11.35
C VAL A 105 3.92 12.00 -10.90
N PRO A 106 3.48 13.26 -10.74
CA PRO A 106 2.10 13.58 -10.38
C PRO A 106 1.08 13.02 -11.35
N LEU A 107 -0.12 12.76 -10.85
CA LEU A 107 -1.24 12.42 -11.72
C LEU A 107 -1.52 13.56 -12.71
N PRO A 108 -1.87 13.25 -13.98
CA PRO A 108 -2.20 14.27 -14.98
C PRO A 108 -3.49 15.04 -14.63
N SER A 109 -4.41 14.40 -13.91
CA SER A 109 -5.64 14.98 -13.37
C SER A 109 -6.13 14.17 -12.18
N GLY A 110 -7.05 14.73 -11.39
CA GLY A 110 -7.63 14.02 -10.24
C GLY A 110 -6.67 13.80 -9.07
N ASN A 111 -5.67 14.69 -8.90
CA ASN A 111 -4.84 14.68 -7.70
C ASN A 111 -5.69 14.90 -6.45
N TRP A 112 -5.40 14.16 -5.39
CA TRP A 112 -5.91 14.45 -4.06
C TRP A 112 -4.89 15.28 -3.27
N PRO A 113 -5.33 16.10 -2.29
CA PRO A 113 -4.43 16.85 -1.44
C PRO A 113 -3.52 15.92 -0.63
N VAL A 114 -2.23 16.23 -0.57
CA VAL A 114 -1.26 15.53 0.27
C VAL A 114 -0.87 16.37 1.48
N MET A 115 -0.45 15.68 2.55
CA MET A 115 -0.02 16.30 3.80
C MET A 115 1.39 15.86 4.20
N ALA A 116 2.11 16.72 4.89
CA ALA A 116 3.45 16.44 5.38
C ALA A 116 3.80 17.30 6.60
N ALA A 117 4.95 17.03 7.23
CA ALA A 117 5.45 17.81 8.35
C ALA A 117 5.74 19.29 8.00
N SER A 118 5.92 19.62 6.73
CA SER A 118 6.16 20.99 6.24
C SER A 118 5.66 21.14 4.82
N SER A 119 5.39 22.38 4.39
CA SER A 119 4.99 22.70 3.01
C SER A 119 6.16 22.71 2.04
N VAL A 120 6.87 21.58 1.96
CA VAL A 120 7.99 21.35 1.04
C VAL A 120 7.62 20.18 0.12
N PRO A 121 7.55 20.39 -1.21
CA PRO A 121 7.17 19.34 -2.13
C PRO A 121 8.27 18.28 -2.25
N TRP A 122 7.89 17.06 -2.66
CA TRP A 122 8.84 15.97 -2.91
C TRP A 122 9.85 16.32 -4.01
N SER A 123 9.37 16.93 -5.10
CA SER A 123 10.18 17.49 -6.18
C SER A 123 9.51 18.76 -6.71
N PRO A 124 10.20 19.57 -7.55
CA PRO A 124 9.60 20.75 -8.17
C PRO A 124 8.34 20.48 -9.02
N GLU A 125 8.16 19.23 -9.48
CA GLU A 125 7.00 18.84 -10.28
C GLU A 125 5.79 18.44 -9.42
N ASN A 126 6.01 18.04 -8.17
CA ASN A 126 4.95 17.57 -7.28
C ASN A 126 4.19 18.71 -6.60
N GLN A 127 2.93 18.44 -6.25
CA GLN A 127 2.12 19.37 -5.46
C GLN A 127 2.78 19.70 -4.12
N VAL A 128 2.61 20.94 -3.65
CA VAL A 128 3.08 21.36 -2.33
C VAL A 128 2.15 20.74 -1.27
N PRO A 129 2.66 19.93 -0.34
CA PRO A 129 1.84 19.34 0.71
C PRO A 129 1.34 20.42 1.67
N ARG A 130 0.13 20.21 2.19
CA ARG A 130 -0.33 20.98 3.34
C ARG A 130 0.49 20.58 4.56
N MET A 131 1.03 21.56 5.27
CA MET A 131 1.68 21.33 6.56
C MET A 131 0.65 20.80 7.56
N MET A 132 0.97 19.70 8.22
CA MET A 132 0.16 19.10 9.27
C MET A 132 0.12 19.99 10.51
N ASN A 133 -1.05 20.12 11.11
CA ASN A 133 -1.25 20.64 12.45
C ASN A 133 -1.38 19.47 13.46
N ARG A 134 -1.63 19.77 14.74
CA ARG A 134 -1.79 18.74 15.79
C ARG A 134 -2.95 17.78 15.50
N ALA A 135 -4.09 18.29 15.07
CA ALA A 135 -5.27 17.47 14.79
C ALA A 135 -5.01 16.50 13.62
N ASP A 136 -4.24 16.90 12.62
CA ASP A 136 -3.86 16.01 11.52
C ASP A 136 -2.95 14.87 12.01
N MET A 137 -2.04 15.15 12.94
CA MET A 137 -1.17 14.13 13.54
C MET A 137 -1.93 13.20 14.48
N ASP A 138 -3.04 13.64 15.08
CA ASP A 138 -3.91 12.78 15.90
C ASP A 138 -4.83 11.92 15.03
N MET A 139 -5.14 12.37 13.80
CA MET A 139 -5.98 11.65 12.84
C MET A 139 -5.23 10.50 12.15
N VAL A 140 -3.97 10.71 11.80
CA VAL A 140 -3.11 9.75 11.05
C VAL A 140 -2.49 8.72 11.98
#